data_AF-A0A522L0R6-F1
#
_entry.id   AF-A0A522L0R6-F1
#
_cell.length_a   1.000
_cell.length_b   1.000
_cell.length_c   1.000
_cell.angle_alpha   90.00
_cell.angle_beta   90.00
_cell.angle_gamma   90.00
#
_symmetry.space_group_name_H-M   'P 1'
#
loop_
_entity.id
_entity.type
_entity.pdbx_description
1 polymer ?
#
loop_
_entity_poly.entity_id
_entity_poly.type
_entity_poly.pdbx_seq_one_letter_code
_entity_poly.pdbx_strand_id
1 'polypeptide(L)'
;MEPALIAQLQAAGHRVSPVDLQTLKRTESEGLLQTLVHERGRQQRIADKAEKVDDYANATRASIAALKSSELIAKLLGDIQTHNVTQNILISPEFNAFRTAVITALRPYGPAKLAVLESLQRLEHMEVIDGESIQSTGP
;
A
#
# COMPACT_ATOMS: atom_id res chain seq x y z
N MET A 1 2.42 -0.27 -5.70
CA MET A 1 3.71 -0.93 -6.06
C MET A 1 4.43 -0.01 -7.03
N GLU A 2 5.76 0.11 -7.00
CA GLU A 2 6.47 1.09 -7.84
C GLU A 2 6.25 0.82 -9.35
N PRO A 3 5.69 1.77 -10.11
CA PRO A 3 5.46 1.62 -11.56
C PRO A 3 6.76 1.40 -12.36
N ALA A 4 7.90 1.75 -11.77
CA ALA A 4 9.23 1.53 -12.34
C ALA A 4 9.58 0.05 -12.53
N LEU A 5 9.17 -0.83 -11.62
CA LEU A 5 9.48 -2.27 -11.71
C LEU A 5 8.69 -2.94 -12.85
N ILE A 6 7.42 -2.54 -13.01
CA ILE A 6 6.54 -3.02 -14.08
C ILE A 6 7.09 -2.56 -15.44
N ALA A 7 7.50 -1.30 -15.56
CA ALA A 7 8.13 -0.76 -16.78
C ALA A 7 9.46 -1.46 -17.13
N GLN A 8 10.30 -1.77 -16.13
CA GLN A 8 11.55 -2.50 -16.33
C GLN A 8 11.33 -3.95 -16.81
N LEU A 9 10.33 -4.64 -16.27
CA LEU A 9 9.99 -6.02 -16.69
C LEU A 9 9.35 -6.05 -18.08
N GLN A 10 8.55 -5.04 -18.43
CA GLN A 10 7.96 -4.89 -19.77
C GLN A 10 9.02 -4.52 -20.83
N ALA A 11 10.03 -3.72 -20.48
CA ALA A 11 11.14 -3.35 -21.38
C ALA A 11 12.05 -4.55 -21.72
N ALA A 12 12.11 -5.58 -20.86
CA ALA A 12 12.87 -6.81 -21.08
C ALA A 12 12.19 -7.81 -22.06
N GLY A 13 11.17 -7.38 -22.80
CA GLY A 13 10.59 -8.12 -23.93
C GLY A 13 9.65 -9.27 -23.56
N HIS A 14 9.37 -9.48 -22.27
CA HIS A 14 8.36 -10.43 -21.84
C HIS A 14 7.00 -9.73 -21.77
N ARG A 15 6.03 -10.19 -22.56
CA ARG A 15 4.62 -9.81 -22.38
C ARG A 15 4.13 -10.46 -21.08
N VAL A 16 4.49 -9.88 -19.94
CA VAL A 16 4.15 -10.43 -18.63
C VAL A 16 2.65 -10.28 -18.43
N SER A 17 1.94 -11.41 -18.39
CA SER A 17 0.51 -11.44 -18.11
C SER A 17 0.24 -10.99 -16.66
N PRO A 18 -0.91 -10.37 -16.36
CA PRO A 18 -1.33 -10.11 -14.97
C PRO A 18 -1.28 -11.36 -14.06
N VAL A 19 -1.48 -12.56 -14.64
CA VAL A 19 -1.38 -13.85 -13.95
C VAL A 19 0.07 -14.20 -13.61
N ASP A 20 1.01 -13.89 -14.50
CA ASP A 20 2.45 -14.11 -14.26
C ASP A 20 2.95 -13.17 -13.15
N LEU A 21 2.46 -11.92 -13.12
CA LEU A 21 2.76 -10.96 -12.05
C LEU A 21 2.23 -11.41 -10.69
N GLN A 22 1.00 -11.94 -10.64
CA GLN A 22 0.46 -12.49 -9.38
C GLN A 22 1.25 -13.70 -8.91
N THR A 23 1.65 -14.57 -9.83
CA THR A 23 2.48 -15.75 -9.52
C THR A 23 3.84 -15.32 -8.98
N LEU A 24 4.51 -14.38 -9.65
CA LEU A 24 5.78 -13.82 -9.21
C LEU A 24 5.64 -13.17 -7.83
N LYS A 25 4.61 -12.33 -7.62
CA LYS A 25 4.34 -11.70 -6.33
C LYS A 25 4.19 -12.73 -5.21
N ARG A 26 3.47 -13.83 -5.46
CA ARG A 26 3.32 -14.92 -4.48
C ARG A 26 4.67 -15.56 -4.16
N THR A 27 5.43 -15.95 -5.18
CA THR A 27 6.75 -16.60 -4.99
C THR A 27 7.74 -15.70 -4.26
N GLU A 28 7.80 -14.41 -4.62
CA GLU A 28 8.62 -13.43 -3.93
C GLU A 28 8.17 -13.23 -2.48
N SER A 29 6.86 -13.20 -2.21
CA SER A 29 6.32 -13.08 -0.85
C SER A 29 6.69 -14.30 0.00
N GLU A 30 6.62 -15.51 -0.57
CA GLU A 30 7.02 -16.76 0.10
C GLU A 30 8.53 -16.76 0.40
N GLY A 31 9.37 -16.36 -0.56
CA GLY A 31 10.81 -16.25 -0.36
C GLY A 31 11.21 -15.21 0.67
N LEU A 32 10.52 -14.06 0.67
CA LEU A 32 10.72 -13.00 1.66
C LEU A 32 10.30 -13.47 3.07
N LEU A 33 9.18 -14.19 3.18
CA LEU A 33 8.73 -14.79 4.44
C LEU A 33 9.77 -15.76 5.00
N GLN A 34 10.29 -16.67 4.18
CA GLN A 34 11.33 -17.61 4.59
C GLN A 34 12.57 -16.86 5.10
N THR A 35 13.02 -15.84 4.36
CA THR A 35 14.19 -15.04 4.72
C THR A 35 13.99 -14.34 6.08
N LEU A 36 12.81 -13.75 6.31
CA LEU A 36 12.49 -13.09 7.58
C LEU A 36 12.48 -14.09 8.75
N VAL A 37 11.91 -15.28 8.57
CA VAL A 37 11.90 -16.34 9.60
C VAL A 37 13.34 -16.77 9.94
N HIS A 38 14.20 -16.93 8.94
CA HIS A 38 15.61 -17.28 9.15
C HIS A 38 16.36 -16.18 9.92
N GLU A 39 16.15 -14.91 9.56
CA GLU A 39 16.82 -13.79 10.23
C GLU A 39 16.33 -13.63 11.68
N ARG A 40 15.04 -13.81 11.95
CA ARG A 40 14.52 -13.86 13.33
C ARG A 40 15.22 -14.93 14.16
N GLY A 41 15.31 -16.15 13.64
CA GLY A 41 15.99 -17.25 14.34
C GLY A 41 17.48 -16.95 14.56
N ARG A 42 18.14 -16.25 13.63
CA ARG A 42 19.51 -15.80 13.80
C ARG A 42 19.64 -14.77 14.93
N GLN A 43 18.73 -13.81 15.02
CA GLN A 43 18.72 -12.79 16.07
C GLN A 43 18.47 -13.39 17.46
N GLN A 44 17.55 -14.35 17.58
CA GLN A 44 17.33 -15.10 18.83
C GLN A 44 18.61 -15.81 19.29
N ARG A 45 19.31 -16.51 18.39
CA ARG A 45 20.60 -17.14 18.72
C ARG A 45 21.68 -16.14 19.14
N ILE A 46 21.65 -14.92 18.61
CA ILE A 46 22.58 -13.86 19.02
C ILE A 46 22.23 -13.39 20.44
N ALA A 47 20.93 -13.23 20.75
CA ALA A 47 20.48 -12.90 22.10
C ALA A 47 20.94 -13.97 23.11
N ASP A 48 20.68 -15.25 22.83
CA ASP A 48 21.09 -16.37 23.69
C ASP A 48 22.60 -16.41 23.93
N LYS A 49 23.40 -16.08 22.91
CA LYS A 49 24.87 -16.06 23.02
C LYS A 49 25.36 -14.85 23.81
N ALA A 50 24.72 -13.70 23.67
CA ALA A 50 25.05 -12.48 24.41
C ALA A 50 24.71 -12.63 25.90
N GLU A 51 23.59 -13.27 26.24
CA GLU A 51 23.22 -13.58 27.63
C GLU A 51 24.26 -14.49 28.30
N LYS A 52 24.82 -15.47 27.59
CA LYS A 52 25.86 -16.38 28.13
C LYS A 52 27.16 -15.70 28.52
N VAL A 53 27.41 -14.49 28.01
CA VAL A 53 28.62 -13.70 28.31
C VAL A 53 28.27 -12.43 29.11
N ASP A 54 27.08 -12.38 29.71
CA ASP A 54 26.55 -11.25 30.48
C ASP A 54 26.48 -9.92 29.69
N ASP A 55 26.48 -9.99 28.35
CA ASP A 55 26.30 -8.83 27.48
C ASP A 55 24.80 -8.55 27.26
N TYR A 56 24.14 -8.14 28.33
CA TYR A 56 22.70 -7.87 28.33
C TYR A 56 22.29 -6.75 27.38
N ALA A 57 23.21 -5.82 27.07
CA ALA A 57 22.95 -4.75 26.11
C ALA A 57 22.77 -5.31 24.70
N ASN A 58 23.67 -6.19 24.25
CA ASN A 58 23.53 -6.83 22.95
C ASN A 58 22.41 -7.87 22.93
N ALA A 59 22.16 -8.58 24.04
CA ALA A 59 21.01 -9.47 24.16
C ALA A 59 19.69 -8.72 23.93
N THR A 60 19.51 -7.57 24.59
CA THR A 60 18.32 -6.73 24.44
C THR A 60 18.15 -6.22 23.01
N ARG A 61 19.23 -5.74 22.38
CA ARG A 61 19.19 -5.27 20.98
C ARG A 61 18.80 -6.39 20.01
N ALA A 62 19.34 -7.58 20.19
CA ALA A 62 19.02 -8.74 19.36
C ALA A 62 17.56 -9.18 19.55
N SER A 63 17.05 -9.17 20.78
CA SER A 63 15.64 -9.45 21.09
C SER A 63 14.67 -8.44 20.47
N ILE A 64 15.00 -7.14 20.51
CA ILE A 64 14.20 -6.10 19.84
C ILE A 64 14.18 -6.31 18.32
N ALA A 65 15.32 -6.67 17.72
CA ALA A 65 15.38 -6.98 16.30
C ALA A 65 14.49 -8.19 15.93
N ALA A 66 14.51 -9.24 16.76
CA ALA A 66 13.67 -10.43 16.56
C ALA A 66 12.16 -10.12 16.67
N LEU A 67 11.80 -9.20 17.57
CA LEU A 67 10.41 -8.73 17.69
C LEU A 67 9.98 -7.95 16.44
N LYS A 68 10.83 -7.05 15.94
CA LYS A 68 10.58 -6.30 14.70
C LYS A 68 10.42 -7.23 13.49
N SER A 69 11.24 -8.28 13.39
CA SER A 69 11.09 -9.30 12.35
C SER A 69 9.75 -10.04 12.48
N SER A 70 9.32 -10.38 13.70
CA SER A 70 8.02 -11.00 13.96
C SER A 70 6.84 -10.10 13.57
N GLU A 71 6.94 -8.79 13.82
CA GLU A 71 5.95 -7.82 13.38
C GLU A 71 5.86 -7.75 11.85
N LEU A 72 7.00 -7.75 11.15
CA LEU A 72 7.03 -7.77 9.68
C LEU A 72 6.44 -9.06 9.10
N ILE A 73 6.73 -10.20 9.72
CA ILE A 73 6.14 -11.50 9.36
C ILE A 73 4.61 -11.45 9.52
N ALA A 74 4.11 -10.95 10.66
CA ALA A 74 2.68 -10.86 10.92
C ALA A 74 1.97 -9.87 9.98
N LYS A 75 2.65 -8.78 9.58
CA LYS A 75 2.15 -7.86 8.53
C LYS A 75 2.09 -8.52 7.16
N LEU A 76 3.11 -9.30 6.79
CA LEU A 76 3.15 -9.99 5.51
C LEU A 76 2.09 -11.10 5.41
N LEU A 77 1.83 -11.80 6.52
CA LEU A 77 0.77 -12.82 6.62
C LEU A 77 -0.63 -12.21 6.71
N GLY A 78 -0.74 -10.90 6.97
CA GLY A 78 -2.02 -10.20 7.12
C GLY A 78 -2.66 -10.33 8.50
N ASP A 79 -1.98 -10.97 9.46
CA ASP A 79 -2.43 -11.10 10.86
C ASP A 79 -2.45 -9.74 11.57
N ILE A 80 -1.50 -8.85 11.21
CA ILE A 80 -1.56 -7.43 11.56
C ILE A 80 -2.13 -6.70 10.35
N GLN A 81 -3.39 -6.31 10.44
CA GLN A 81 -4.02 -5.47 9.44
C GLN A 81 -3.31 -4.11 9.37
N THR A 82 -2.38 -3.95 8.42
CA THR A 82 -1.98 -2.63 7.93
C THR A 82 -3.09 -2.14 7.02
N HIS A 83 -4.20 -1.71 7.61
CA HIS A 83 -5.19 -0.95 6.87
C HIS A 83 -4.53 0.36 6.44
N ASN A 84 -4.05 0.41 5.19
CA ASN A 84 -4.16 1.64 4.43
C ASN A 84 -5.67 1.90 4.35
N VAL A 85 -6.18 2.73 5.25
CA VAL A 85 -7.53 3.25 5.14
C VAL A 85 -7.52 4.15 3.91
N THR A 86 -7.73 3.57 2.74
CA THR A 86 -8.20 4.32 1.57
C THR A 86 -9.63 4.72 1.90
N GLN A 87 -9.77 5.76 2.74
CA GLN A 87 -11.05 6.33 3.04
C GLN A 87 -11.59 6.87 1.73
N ASN A 88 -12.66 6.28 1.22
CA ASN A 88 -13.30 6.79 0.03
C ASN A 88 -13.91 8.16 0.37
N ILE A 89 -13.18 9.22 0.02
CA ILE A 89 -13.55 10.61 0.34
C ILE A 89 -14.88 10.97 -0.33
N LEU A 90 -15.25 10.31 -1.44
CA LEU A 90 -16.48 10.60 -2.18
C LEU A 90 -17.76 10.28 -1.39
N ILE A 91 -17.68 9.32 -0.45
CA ILE A 91 -18.79 8.94 0.44
C ILE A 91 -18.75 9.65 1.79
N SER A 92 -17.74 10.49 2.05
CA SER A 92 -17.64 11.22 3.31
C SER A 92 -18.68 12.35 3.36
N PRO A 93 -19.37 12.52 4.50
CA PRO A 93 -20.32 13.62 4.69
C PRO A 93 -19.64 14.99 4.57
N GLU A 94 -18.37 15.10 4.94
CA GLU A 94 -17.56 16.31 4.79
C GLU A 94 -17.35 16.69 3.32
N PHE A 95 -17.11 15.72 2.45
CA PHE A 95 -16.98 15.96 1.01
C PHE A 95 -18.31 16.41 0.39
N ASN A 96 -19.43 15.86 0.83
CA ASN A 96 -20.75 16.29 0.37
C ASN A 96 -21.05 17.75 0.79
N ALA A 97 -20.70 18.12 2.02
CA ALA A 97 -20.81 19.50 2.49
C ALA A 97 -19.94 20.46 1.65
N PHE A 98 -18.72 20.06 1.32
CA PHE A 98 -17.81 20.82 0.45
C PHE A 98 -18.42 21.03 -0.96
N ARG A 99 -18.91 19.97 -1.61
CA ARG A 99 -19.56 20.06 -2.93
C ARG A 99 -20.72 21.05 -2.91
N THR A 100 -21.56 20.96 -1.88
CA THR A 100 -22.73 21.82 -1.72
C THR A 100 -22.33 23.28 -1.56
N ALA A 101 -21.28 23.56 -0.75
CA ALA A 101 -20.77 24.90 -0.54
C ALA A 101 -20.21 25.51 -1.84
N VAL A 102 -19.39 24.77 -2.59
CA VAL A 102 -18.80 25.22 -3.87
C VAL A 102 -19.88 25.51 -4.91
N ILE A 103 -20.82 24.58 -5.12
CA ILE A 103 -21.89 24.76 -6.10
C ILE A 103 -22.81 25.94 -5.72
N THR A 104 -23.05 26.14 -4.42
CA THR A 104 -23.84 27.27 -3.91
C THR A 104 -23.14 28.60 -4.12
N ALA A 105 -21.83 28.67 -3.86
CA ALA A 105 -21.02 29.87 -4.09
C ALA A 105 -20.95 30.25 -5.58
N LEU A 106 -20.96 29.27 -6.48
CA LEU A 106 -20.92 29.48 -7.93
C LEU A 106 -22.28 29.82 -8.56
N ARG A 107 -23.37 29.88 -7.78
CA ARG A 107 -24.73 30.18 -8.29
C ARG A 107 -24.82 31.49 -9.11
N PRO A 108 -24.14 32.59 -8.76
CA PRO A 108 -24.14 33.81 -9.56
C PRO A 108 -23.38 33.69 -10.89
N TYR A 109 -22.52 32.68 -11.03
CA TYR A 109 -21.62 32.48 -12.17
C TYR A 109 -22.02 31.22 -12.94
N GLY A 110 -23.11 31.30 -13.71
CA GLY A 110 -23.69 30.18 -14.48
C GLY A 110 -22.68 29.34 -15.29
N PRO A 111 -21.84 29.94 -16.17
CA PRO A 111 -20.88 29.16 -16.97
C PRO A 111 -19.78 28.53 -16.12
N ALA A 112 -19.31 29.19 -15.05
CA ALA A 112 -18.31 28.63 -14.14
C ALA A 112 -18.87 27.44 -13.33
N LYS A 113 -20.13 27.53 -12.91
CA LYS A 113 -20.84 26.43 -12.24
C LYS A 113 -20.89 25.18 -13.11
N LEU A 114 -21.21 25.31 -14.40
CA LEU A 114 -21.29 24.18 -15.32
C LEU A 114 -19.95 23.47 -15.51
N ALA A 115 -18.87 24.24 -15.75
CA ALA A 115 -17.53 23.70 -15.94
C ALA A 115 -16.99 22.94 -14.70
N VAL A 116 -17.30 23.46 -13.51
CA VAL A 116 -16.92 22.79 -12.25
C VAL A 116 -17.73 21.52 -12.02
N LEU A 117 -19.03 21.54 -12.31
CA LEU A 117 -19.90 20.38 -12.13
C LEU A 117 -19.52 19.22 -13.06
N GLU A 118 -19.20 19.51 -14.33
CA GLU A 118 -18.69 18.53 -15.29
C GLU A 118 -17.35 17.93 -14.85
N SER A 119 -16.49 18.73 -14.22
CA SER A 119 -15.20 18.26 -13.70
C SER A 119 -15.37 17.36 -12.47
N LEU A 120 -16.29 17.69 -11.56
CA LEU A 120 -16.62 16.86 -10.40
C LEU A 120 -17.26 15.53 -10.82
N GLN A 121 -18.18 15.54 -11.79
CA GLN A 121 -18.78 14.31 -12.33
C GLN A 121 -17.74 13.38 -12.96
N ARG A 122 -16.78 13.93 -13.72
CA ARG A 122 -15.67 13.11 -14.28
C ARG A 122 -14.82 12.47 -13.19
N LEU A 123 -14.50 13.21 -12.12
CA LEU A 123 -13.73 12.68 -10.99
C LEU A 123 -14.50 11.62 -10.19
N GLU A 124 -15.83 11.71 -10.12
CA GLU A 124 -16.69 10.73 -9.45
C GLU A 124 -16.82 9.41 -10.20
N HIS A 125 -16.63 9.42 -11.53
CA HIS A 125 -16.63 8.23 -12.36
C HIS A 125 -15.22 7.66 -12.64
N MET A 126 -14.17 8.30 -12.15
CA MET A 126 -12.81 7.77 -12.24
C MET A 126 -12.57 6.77 -11.09
N GLU A 127 -12.40 5.50 -11.44
CA GLU A 127 -11.83 4.53 -10.50
C GLU A 127 -10.31 4.72 -10.46
N VAL A 128 -9.78 4.93 -9.26
CA VAL A 128 -8.34 4.96 -9.02
C VAL A 128 -7.94 3.57 -8.54
N ILE A 129 -7.36 2.77 -9.42
CA ILE A 129 -6.71 1.51 -9.08
C ILE A 129 -5.21 1.80 -9.00
N ASP A 130 -4.60 1.53 -7.84
CA ASP A 130 -3.15 1.66 -7.61
C ASP A 130 -2.52 3.05 -7.91
N GLY A 131 -3.28 4.14 -7.72
CA GLY A 131 -2.77 5.51 -7.84
C GLY A 131 -2.61 6.02 -9.28
N GLU A 132 -3.02 5.23 -10.26
CA GLU A 132 -3.19 5.67 -11.65
C GLU A 132 -4.67 5.90 -11.95
N SER A 133 -4.95 7.05 -12.55
CA SER A 133 -6.27 7.51 -12.96
C SER A 133 -6.69 6.82 -14.26
N ILE A 134 -7.47 5.75 -14.17
CA ILE A 134 -8.05 5.09 -15.34
C ILE A 134 -9.48 5.61 -15.56
N GLN A 135 -9.77 6.04 -16.79
CA GLN A 135 -11.13 6.39 -17.17
C GLN A 135 -11.98 5.12 -17.16
N SER A 136 -12.99 5.07 -16.29
CA SER A 136 -14.01 4.02 -16.30
C SER A 136 -14.73 4.08 -17.64
N THR A 137 -14.36 3.18 -18.55
CA THR A 137 -15.11 2.95 -19.78
C THR A 137 -16.11 1.86 -19.44
N GLY A 138 -17.24 2.26 -18.86
CA GLY A 138 -18.41 1.39 -18.73
C GLY A 138 -19.12 1.24 -20.08
N PRO A 139 -19.81 0.10 -20.33
CA PRO A 139 -20.51 -0.21 -21.58
C PRO A 139 -21.68 0.73 -21.89
#